data_AF-A0A921RKQ7-F1
#
_entry.id   AF-A0A921RKQ7-F1
#
_cell.length_a   1.000
_cell.length_b   1.000
_cell.length_c   1.000
_cell.angle_alpha   90.00
_cell.angle_beta   90.00
_cell.angle_gamma   90.00
#
_symmetry.space_group_name_H-M   'P 1'
#
loop_
_entity.id
_entity.type
_entity.pdbx_description
1 polymer ?
#
loop_
_entity_poly.entity_id
_entity_poly.type
_entity_poly.pdbx_seq_one_letter_code
_entity_poly.pdbx_strand_id
1 'polypeptide(L)'
;MAWSPDLLPDDDEWSKSLYETVKKVAKSALVGFSALAPESEYEQVLQLLSSRDNEILRNGVRLAEQLVELTEWEAWMMLAEFWSEMILYIAPSENVRGHLGAIARGGELITLLWALLTHAGIMSWPADAGEAAVA
;
A
#
# COMPACT_ATOMS: atom_id res chain seq x y z
N MET A 1 -6.71 3.76 -21.70
CA MET A 1 -7.01 3.16 -20.38
C MET A 1 -5.69 2.87 -19.71
N ALA A 2 -5.46 3.48 -18.55
CA ALA A 2 -4.19 3.55 -17.81
C ALA A 2 -4.21 2.57 -16.62
N TRP A 3 -4.26 1.27 -16.91
CA TRP A 3 -4.18 0.21 -15.92
C TRP A 3 -3.21 -0.85 -16.48
N SER A 4 -2.00 -0.90 -15.94
CA SER A 4 -0.95 -1.88 -16.31
C SER A 4 -0.37 -2.51 -15.03
N PRO A 5 -1.04 -3.53 -14.49
CA PRO A 5 -0.67 -4.17 -13.23
C PRO A 5 0.69 -4.87 -13.35
N ASP A 6 1.06 -5.27 -14.57
CA ASP A 6 2.36 -5.83 -14.95
C ASP A 6 3.56 -4.91 -14.64
N LEU A 7 3.35 -3.65 -14.26
CA LEU A 7 4.41 -2.69 -13.91
C LEU A 7 4.77 -2.69 -12.41
N LEU A 8 4.04 -3.45 -11.59
CA LEU A 8 4.29 -3.59 -10.16
C LEU A 8 5.13 -4.85 -9.90
N PRO A 9 5.86 -4.93 -8.76
CA PRO A 9 6.61 -6.12 -8.39
C PRO A 9 5.69 -7.36 -8.25
N ASP A 10 6.28 -8.52 -8.54
CA ASP A 10 5.58 -9.79 -8.70
C ASP A 10 5.09 -10.36 -7.36
N ASP A 11 3.83 -10.09 -7.01
CA ASP A 11 2.89 -11.10 -6.48
C ASP A 11 1.44 -10.56 -6.46
N ASP A 12 0.80 -10.46 -7.63
CA ASP A 12 -0.62 -10.03 -7.74
C ASP A 12 -1.55 -10.99 -6.99
N GLU A 13 -1.27 -12.30 -7.01
CA GLU A 13 -2.10 -13.30 -6.35
C GLU A 13 -2.04 -13.17 -4.83
N TRP A 14 -0.85 -13.04 -4.25
CA TRP A 14 -0.67 -12.81 -2.82
C TRP A 14 -1.23 -11.46 -2.41
N SER A 15 -0.93 -10.38 -3.13
CA SER A 15 -1.43 -9.03 -2.80
C SER A 15 -2.96 -9.00 -2.79
N LYS A 16 -3.59 -9.65 -3.76
CA LYS A 16 -5.05 -9.77 -3.86
C LYS A 16 -5.62 -10.66 -2.75
N SER A 17 -4.98 -11.80 -2.49
CA SER A 17 -5.37 -12.71 -1.40
C SER A 17 -5.29 -12.03 -0.04
N LEU A 18 -4.22 -11.27 0.21
CA LEU A 18 -3.99 -10.48 1.41
C LEU A 18 -5.06 -9.41 1.57
N TYR A 19 -5.32 -8.63 0.51
CA TYR A 19 -6.36 -7.62 0.50
C TYR A 19 -7.74 -8.21 0.83
N GLU A 20 -8.14 -9.28 0.16
CA GLU A 20 -9.46 -9.90 0.43
C GLU A 20 -9.54 -10.49 1.84
N THR A 21 -8.43 -11.04 2.36
CA THR A 21 -8.34 -11.52 3.75
C THR A 21 -8.55 -10.37 4.75
N VAL A 22 -7.79 -9.29 4.64
CA VAL A 22 -7.89 -8.12 5.53
C VAL A 22 -9.26 -7.47 5.41
N LYS A 23 -9.79 -7.32 4.20
CA LYS A 23 -11.14 -6.78 3.93
C LYS A 23 -12.23 -7.62 4.58
N LYS A 24 -12.13 -8.95 4.53
CA LYS A 24 -13.09 -9.84 5.18
C LYS A 24 -13.06 -9.68 6.71
N VAL A 25 -11.86 -9.57 7.29
CA VAL A 25 -11.69 -9.34 8.74
C VAL A 25 -12.23 -7.98 9.15
N ALA A 26 -11.93 -6.92 8.40
CA ALA A 26 -12.46 -5.58 8.67
C ALA A 26 -13.99 -5.55 8.57
N LYS A 27 -14.57 -6.16 7.53
CA LYS A 27 -16.02 -6.25 7.38
C LYS A 27 -16.67 -7.00 8.55
N SER A 28 -16.12 -8.14 8.96
CA SER A 28 -16.66 -8.90 10.08
C SER A 28 -16.53 -8.16 11.42
N ALA A 29 -15.55 -7.26 11.55
CA ALA A 29 -15.44 -6.36 12.69
C ALA A 29 -16.59 -5.37 12.81
N LEU A 30 -17.12 -4.91 11.67
CA LEU A 30 -18.08 -3.82 11.60
C LEU A 30 -19.56 -4.29 11.57
N VAL A 31 -19.84 -5.59 11.49
CA VAL A 31 -21.22 -6.15 11.41
C VAL A 31 -22.12 -5.75 12.58
N GLY A 32 -21.56 -5.47 13.77
CA GLY A 32 -22.29 -5.08 14.97
C GLY A 32 -22.24 -3.59 15.31
N PHE A 33 -21.71 -2.75 14.41
CA PHE A 33 -21.55 -1.34 14.66
C PHE A 33 -22.91 -0.63 14.72
N SER A 34 -23.18 0.08 15.83
CA SER A 34 -24.36 0.90 16.01
C SER A 34 -23.93 2.35 16.21
N ALA A 35 -24.25 3.21 15.24
CA ALA A 35 -23.96 4.63 15.28
C ALA A 35 -24.79 5.32 16.38
N LEU A 36 -24.25 5.37 17.61
CA LEU A 36 -24.88 6.02 18.75
C LEU A 36 -24.60 7.54 18.78
N ALA A 37 -23.44 8.01 18.30
CA ALA A 37 -23.09 9.43 18.09
C ALA A 37 -21.79 9.62 17.26
N PRO A 38 -21.63 10.68 16.43
CA PRO A 38 -20.53 10.84 15.46
C PRO A 38 -19.11 10.82 16.03
N GLU A 39 -18.87 11.48 17.16
CA GLU A 39 -17.53 11.50 17.80
C GLU A 39 -17.19 10.13 18.42
N SER A 40 -18.21 9.42 18.92
CA SER A 40 -18.06 8.06 19.43
C SER A 40 -17.97 7.00 18.34
N GLU A 41 -18.37 7.32 17.11
CA GLU A 41 -18.39 6.40 15.97
C GLU A 41 -16.97 6.05 15.53
N TYR A 42 -16.09 7.03 15.44
CA TYR A 42 -14.68 6.82 15.07
C TYR A 42 -13.96 5.94 16.09
N GLU A 43 -14.04 6.29 17.37
CA GLU A 43 -13.37 5.56 18.45
C GLU A 43 -13.89 4.11 18.55
N GLN A 44 -15.20 3.91 18.36
CA GLN A 44 -15.79 2.58 18.30
C GLN A 44 -15.28 1.77 17.10
N VAL A 45 -15.13 2.38 15.92
CA VAL A 45 -14.57 1.72 14.74
C VAL A 45 -13.12 1.29 15.01
N LEU A 46 -12.29 2.17 15.55
CA LEU A 46 -10.90 1.83 15.90
C LEU A 46 -10.83 0.67 16.89
N GLN A 47 -11.63 0.71 17.96
CA GLN A 47 -11.66 -0.38 18.96
C GLN A 47 -12.10 -1.72 18.34
N LEU A 48 -13.13 -1.71 17.49
CA LEU A 48 -13.61 -2.92 16.82
C LEU A 48 -12.54 -3.50 15.88
N LEU A 49 -11.85 -2.66 15.12
CA LEU A 49 -10.80 -3.10 14.21
C LEU A 49 -9.54 -3.57 14.95
N SER A 50 -9.13 -2.86 16.01
CA SER A 50 -7.98 -3.20 16.86
C SER A 50 -8.15 -4.51 17.65
N SER A 51 -9.40 -4.88 17.96
CA SER A 51 -9.70 -6.14 18.65
C SER A 51 -9.47 -7.40 17.79
N ARG A 52 -9.23 -7.23 16.48
CA ARG A 52 -9.00 -8.35 15.56
C ARG A 52 -7.54 -8.78 15.56
N ASP A 53 -7.34 -10.09 15.46
CA ASP A 53 -6.01 -10.69 15.34
C ASP A 53 -5.53 -10.64 13.87
N ASN A 54 -5.20 -9.43 13.41
CA ASN A 54 -4.65 -9.19 12.09
C ASN A 54 -3.68 -8.00 12.13
N GLU A 55 -2.39 -8.26 11.91
CA GLU A 55 -1.32 -7.27 12.05
C GLU A 55 -1.49 -6.08 11.09
N ILE A 56 -1.84 -6.33 9.84
CA ILE A 56 -2.04 -5.28 8.82
C ILE A 56 -3.18 -4.34 9.24
N LEU A 57 -4.28 -4.91 9.72
CA LEU A 57 -5.40 -4.12 10.20
C LEU A 57 -5.01 -3.29 11.43
N ARG A 58 -4.23 -3.84 12.36
CA ARG A 58 -3.72 -3.11 13.54
C ARG A 58 -2.76 -2.00 13.15
N ASN A 59 -1.91 -2.21 12.15
CA ASN A 59 -1.06 -1.16 11.59
C ASN A 59 -1.89 -0.04 10.96
N GLY A 60 -2.97 -0.38 10.26
CA GLY A 60 -3.93 0.59 9.72
C GLY A 60 -4.65 1.40 10.81
N VAL A 61 -5.08 0.75 11.90
CA VAL A 61 -5.67 1.45 13.05
C VAL A 61 -4.68 2.39 13.69
N ARG A 62 -3.44 1.94 13.94
CA ARG A 62 -2.38 2.79 14.49
C ARG A 62 -2.12 4.03 13.62
N LEU A 63 -2.09 3.86 12.30
CA LEU A 63 -1.95 4.99 11.38
C LEU A 63 -3.15 5.95 11.48
N ALA A 64 -4.37 5.44 11.58
CA ALA A 64 -5.56 6.27 11.75
C ALA A 64 -5.53 7.06 13.07
N GLU A 65 -5.16 6.42 14.19
CA GLU A 65 -4.95 7.06 15.49
C GLU A 65 -3.95 8.21 15.39
N GLN A 66 -2.78 7.96 14.77
CA GLN A 66 -1.76 8.98 14.54
C GLN A 66 -2.28 10.15 13.71
N LEU A 67 -3.03 9.89 12.63
CA LEU A 67 -3.56 10.94 11.77
C LEU A 67 -4.58 11.84 12.46
N VAL A 68 -5.37 11.31 13.41
CA VAL A 68 -6.37 12.10 14.14
C VAL A 68 -5.77 13.01 15.20
N GLU A 69 -4.58 12.68 15.72
CA GLU A 69 -3.85 13.53 16.66
C GLU A 69 -3.15 14.73 16.00
N LEU A 70 -3.05 14.73 14.66
CA LEU A 70 -2.33 15.74 13.88
C LEU A 70 -3.25 16.89 13.42
N THR A 71 -2.66 18.05 13.17
CA THR A 71 -3.35 19.10 12.41
C THR A 71 -3.58 18.64 10.97
N GLU A 72 -4.56 19.22 10.28
CA GLU A 72 -4.86 18.88 8.87
C GLU A 72 -3.61 18.94 7.98
N TRP A 73 -2.78 19.97 8.15
CA TRP A 73 -1.54 20.14 7.40
C TRP A 73 -0.52 19.01 7.67
N GLU A 74 -0.32 18.66 8.94
CA GLU A 74 0.61 17.60 9.34
C GLU A 74 0.12 16.22 8.87
N ALA A 75 -1.18 15.95 8.94
CA ALA A 75 -1.78 14.73 8.42
C ALA A 75 -1.56 14.60 6.90
N TRP A 76 -1.75 15.69 6.14
CA TRP A 76 -1.45 15.70 4.71
C TRP A 76 0.03 15.51 4.40
N MET A 77 0.93 16.07 5.22
CA MET A 77 2.37 15.85 5.07
C MET A 77 2.74 14.38 5.27
N MET A 78 2.24 13.77 6.35
CA MET A 78 2.45 12.35 6.65
C MET A 78 1.91 11.45 5.53
N LEU A 79 0.71 11.74 5.01
CA LEU A 79 0.16 11.01 3.87
C LEU A 79 1.02 11.18 2.62
N ALA A 80 1.51 12.40 2.34
CA ALA A 80 2.38 12.65 1.19
C ALA A 80 3.69 11.85 1.29
N GLU A 81 4.31 11.82 2.47
CA GLU A 81 5.50 11.00 2.75
C GLU A 81 5.19 9.51 2.51
N PHE A 82 4.15 8.98 3.14
CA PHE A 82 3.73 7.58 3.01
C PHE A 82 3.49 7.18 1.55
N TRP A 83 2.72 7.97 0.80
CA TRP A 83 2.43 7.67 -0.61
C TRP A 83 3.68 7.80 -1.48
N SER A 84 4.57 8.76 -1.20
CA SER A 84 5.82 8.92 -1.95
C SER A 84 6.76 7.73 -1.72
N GLU A 85 6.88 7.26 -0.47
CA GLU A 85 7.67 6.08 -0.12
C GLU A 85 7.08 4.82 -0.76
N MET A 86 5.76 4.63 -0.71
CA MET A 86 5.12 3.45 -1.29
C MET A 86 5.25 3.43 -2.81
N ILE A 87 5.04 4.56 -3.50
CA ILE A 87 5.22 4.64 -4.96
C ILE A 87 6.68 4.39 -5.36
N LEU A 88 7.64 4.90 -4.57
CA LEU A 88 9.06 4.63 -4.80
C LEU A 88 9.42 3.17 -4.53
N TYR A 89 8.82 2.57 -3.50
CA TYR A 89 9.03 1.18 -3.11
C TYR A 89 8.55 0.21 -4.20
N ILE A 90 7.38 0.46 -4.81
CA ILE A 90 6.81 -0.40 -5.86
C ILE A 90 7.37 -0.11 -7.26
N ALA A 91 8.24 0.89 -7.42
CA ALA A 91 8.75 1.28 -8.73
C ALA A 91 9.83 0.35 -9.31
N PRO A 92 10.80 -0.20 -8.53
CA PRO A 92 11.67 -1.26 -9.02
C PRO A 92 10.85 -2.47 -9.47
N SER A 93 11.16 -2.98 -10.65
CA SER A 93 10.51 -4.17 -11.23
C SER A 93 11.44 -4.80 -12.25
N GLU A 94 11.44 -6.13 -12.28
CA GLU A 94 12.16 -6.93 -13.26
C GLU A 94 11.45 -6.96 -14.64
N ASN A 95 10.21 -6.48 -14.72
CA ASN A 95 9.44 -6.45 -15.97
C ASN A 95 9.83 -5.27 -16.89
N VAL A 96 11.09 -5.26 -17.31
CA VAL A 96 11.66 -4.26 -18.24
C VAL A 96 10.81 -4.11 -19.51
N ARG A 97 10.27 -5.21 -20.04
CA ARG A 97 9.44 -5.20 -21.26
C ARG A 97 8.10 -4.49 -21.05
N GLY A 98 7.47 -4.66 -19.89
CA GLY A 98 6.26 -3.95 -19.48
C GLY A 98 6.50 -2.45 -19.43
N HIS A 99 7.55 -2.02 -18.74
CA HIS A 99 7.91 -0.60 -18.64
C HIS A 99 8.25 0.04 -19.99
N LEU A 100 9.02 -0.64 -20.85
CA LEU A 100 9.30 -0.17 -22.22
C LEU A 100 8.01 0.01 -23.05
N GLY A 101 7.05 -0.92 -22.90
CA GLY A 101 5.74 -0.79 -23.53
C GLY A 101 4.92 0.40 -23.01
N ALA A 102 5.03 0.73 -21.73
CA ALA A 102 4.35 1.88 -21.12
C ALA A 102 4.93 3.22 -21.58
N ILE A 103 6.27 3.33 -21.73
CA ILE A 103 6.94 4.51 -22.30
C ILE A 103 6.39 4.83 -23.69
N ALA A 104 6.23 3.81 -24.55
CA ALA A 104 5.71 3.99 -25.90
C ALA A 104 4.26 4.52 -25.95
N ARG A 105 3.53 4.46 -24.83
CA ARG A 105 2.13 4.93 -24.70
C ARG A 105 2.00 6.25 -23.96
N GLY A 106 3.11 6.94 -23.66
CA GLY A 106 3.13 8.24 -23.00
C GLY A 106 3.78 8.26 -21.61
N GLY A 107 4.13 7.10 -21.05
CA GLY A 107 4.81 6.97 -19.76
C GLY A 107 3.94 7.34 -18.56
N GLU A 108 3.69 6.40 -17.66
CA GLU A 108 3.05 6.68 -16.37
C GLU A 108 4.12 7.07 -15.33
N LEU A 109 3.75 7.76 -14.24
CA LEU A 109 4.68 8.19 -13.18
C LEU A 109 5.61 7.06 -12.70
N ILE A 110 5.05 5.87 -12.45
CA ILE A 110 5.80 4.67 -12.05
C ILE A 110 6.85 4.27 -13.09
N THR A 111 6.56 4.46 -14.38
CA THR A 111 7.50 4.15 -15.46
C THR A 111 8.71 5.09 -15.46
N LEU A 112 8.50 6.37 -15.15
CA LEU A 112 9.59 7.34 -15.01
C LEU A 112 10.46 7.05 -13.79
N LEU A 113 9.83 6.72 -12.65
CA LEU A 113 10.54 6.35 -11.43
C LEU A 113 11.35 5.06 -11.62
N TRP A 114 10.76 4.03 -12.23
CA TRP A 114 11.45 2.81 -12.61
C TRP A 114 12.70 3.10 -13.47
N ALA A 115 12.57 3.96 -14.49
CA ALA A 115 13.69 4.29 -15.38
C ALA A 115 14.84 5.01 -14.63
N LEU A 116 14.50 5.91 -13.70
CA LEU A 116 15.48 6.60 -12.85
C LEU A 116 16.19 5.63 -11.89
N LEU A 117 15.44 4.75 -11.24
CA LEU A 117 15.99 3.73 -10.33
C LEU A 117 16.88 2.74 -11.09
N THR A 118 16.44 2.27 -12.26
CA THR A 118 17.22 1.40 -13.14
C THR A 118 18.52 2.08 -13.58
N HIS A 119 18.46 3.36 -13.96
CA HIS A 119 19.66 4.15 -14.31
C HIS A 119 20.63 4.29 -13.12
N ALA A 120 20.11 4.37 -11.89
CA ALA A 120 20.90 4.37 -10.66
C ALA A 120 21.41 2.98 -10.23
N GLY A 121 21.07 1.91 -10.96
CA GLY A 121 21.43 0.53 -10.64
C GLY A 121 20.55 -0.13 -9.58
N ILE A 122 19.40 0.46 -9.25
CA ILE A 122 18.42 -0.06 -8.28
C ILE A 122 17.32 -0.81 -9.04
N MET A 123 17.45 -2.14 -9.15
CA MET A 123 16.49 -2.99 -9.87
C MET A 123 15.56 -3.78 -8.95
N SER A 124 15.96 -3.98 -7.68
CA SER A 124 15.17 -4.62 -6.62
C SER A 124 15.63 -4.12 -5.26
N TRP A 125 14.82 -4.34 -4.22
CA TRP A 125 15.22 -4.02 -2.86
C TRP A 125 15.95 -5.20 -2.21
N PRO A 126 16.91 -4.98 -1.29
CA PRO A 126 17.70 -6.06 -0.69
C PRO A 126 16.90 -7.14 0.05
N ALA A 127 15.66 -6.82 0.48
CA ALA A 127 14.75 -7.78 1.08
C ALA A 127 14.32 -8.88 0.10
N ASP A 128 14.22 -8.56 -1.19
CA ASP A 128 13.75 -9.46 -2.25
C ASP A 128 14.89 -10.32 -2.83
N ALA A 129 16.14 -9.88 -2.67
CA ALA A 129 17.34 -10.61 -3.12
C ALA A 129 17.65 -11.85 -2.25
N GLY A 130 17.09 -11.93 -1.04
CA GLY A 130 17.28 -13.05 -0.12
C GLY A 130 16.47 -14.30 -0.46
N GLU A 131 15.37 -14.17 -1.19
CA GLU A 131 14.50 -15.30 -1.58
C GLU A 131 14.94 -15.95 -2.90
N ALA A 132 15.53 -15.19 -3.83
CA ALA A 132 16.07 -15.73 -5.09
C ALA A 132 17.35 -16.57 -4.92
N ALA A 133 18.03 -16.48 -3.76
CA ALA A 133 19.26 -17.23 -3.48
C ALA A 133 19.02 -18.60 -2.83
N VAL A 134 17.76 -18.97 -2.54
CA VAL A 134 17.38 -20.23 -1.87
C VAL A 134 16.44 -21.13 -2.70
N ALA A 135 16.23 -20.81 -3.97
CA ALA A 135 15.55 -21.67 -4.96
C ALA A 135 16.56 -22.30 -5.95
#